data_AF-A0A969C3P9-F1
#
_entry.id   AF-A0A969C3P9-F1
#
_cell.length_a   1.000
_cell.length_b   1.000
_cell.length_c   1.000
_cell.angle_alpha   90.00
_cell.angle_beta   90.00
_cell.angle_gamma   90.00
#
_symmetry.space_group_name_H-M   'P 1'
#
loop_
_entity.id
_entity.type
_entity.pdbx_description
1 polymer ?
#
loop_
_entity_poly.entity_id
_entity_poly.type
_entity_poly.pdbx_seq_one_letter_code
_entity_poly.pdbx_strand_id
1 'polypeptide(L)' 'MISISRPINGISLNGDEFLLDEDNELLLFEDETAALTWLRERGVTDKEIEGFNFNDEDELAEAD' A
#
# COMPACT_ATOMS: atom_id res chain seq x y z
N MET A 1 -6.45 9.57 2.29
CA MET A 1 -6.24 8.36 3.14
C MET A 1 -5.18 7.51 2.46
N ILE A 2 -4.34 6.78 3.20
CA ILE A 2 -3.22 6.04 2.57
C ILE A 2 -3.53 4.55 2.43
N SER A 3 -3.38 4.02 1.22
CA SER A 3 -3.33 2.58 0.94
C SER A 3 -1.91 2.14 0.59
N ILE A 4 -1.59 0.86 0.80
CA ILE A 4 -0.27 0.29 0.50
C ILE A 4 -0.42 -0.71 -0.63
N SER A 5 0.42 -0.61 -1.64
CA SER A 5 0.48 -1.57 -2.74
C SER A 5 1.91 -1.95 -3.11
N ARG A 6 2.08 -3.01 -3.90
CA ARG A 6 3.37 -3.37 -4.51
C ARG A 6 3.20 -3.86 -5.93
N PRO A 7 4.18 -3.63 -6.83
CA PRO A 7 4.11 -4.15 -8.19
C PRO A 7 4.21 -5.69 -8.20
N ILE A 8 3.37 -6.33 -9.01
CA ILE A 8 3.46 -7.78 -9.23
C ILE A 8 4.57 -8.07 -10.25
N ASN A 9 5.77 -8.38 -9.74
CA ASN A 9 6.92 -8.70 -10.57
C ASN A 9 6.66 -9.91 -11.48
N GLY A 10 6.98 -9.76 -12.78
CA GLY A 10 6.93 -10.86 -13.76
C GLY A 10 5.62 -11.00 -14.53
N ILE A 11 4.65 -10.10 -14.33
CA ILE A 11 3.45 -9.99 -15.16
C ILE A 11 3.60 -8.76 -16.07
N SER A 12 3.32 -8.90 -17.37
CA SER A 12 3.39 -7.78 -18.33
C SER A 12 2.22 -6.79 -18.22
N LEU A 13 1.36 -6.97 -17.21
CA LEU A 13 0.27 -6.07 -16.84
C LEU A 13 0.76 -5.24 -15.67
N ASN A 14 0.66 -3.91 -15.75
CA ASN A 14 0.97 -3.02 -14.62
C ASN A 14 -0.16 -3.08 -13.57
N GLY A 15 -0.28 -4.21 -12.89
CA GLY A 15 -1.20 -4.40 -11.76
C GLY A 15 -0.43 -4.39 -10.45
N ASP A 16 -0.88 -3.57 -9.51
CA ASP A 16 -0.38 -3.58 -8.14
C ASP A 16 -1.19 -4.57 -7.29
N GLU A 17 -0.51 -5.22 -6.36
CA GLU A 17 -1.12 -6.00 -5.27
C GLU A 17 -1.29 -5.09 -4.06
N PHE A 18 -2.53 -4.92 -3.60
CA PHE A 18 -2.88 -4.07 -2.47
C PHE A 18 -2.88 -4.83 -1.15
N LEU A 19 -2.53 -4.14 -0.07
CA LEU A 19 -2.66 -4.65 1.28
C LEU A 19 -4.14 -4.63 1.70
N LEU A 20 -4.66 -5.79 2.08
CA LEU A 20 -6.05 -5.97 2.48
C LEU A 20 -6.16 -6.31 3.98
N ASP A 21 -7.34 -6.06 4.53
CA ASP A 21 -7.71 -6.48 5.90
C ASP A 21 -8.22 -7.93 5.96
N GLU A 22 -8.76 -8.32 7.12
CA GLU A 22 -9.28 -9.68 7.35
C GLU A 22 -10.59 -10.00 6.61
N ASP A 23 -11.33 -8.97 6.21
CA ASP A 23 -12.57 -9.07 5.44
C ASP A 23 -12.31 -8.95 3.93
N ASN A 24 -11.03 -8.86 3.52
CA ASN A 24 -10.57 -8.72 2.15
C ASN A 24 -10.98 -7.37 1.53
N GLU A 25 -11.10 -6.34 2.36
CA GLU A 25 -11.24 -4.94 1.97
C GLU A 25 -9.88 -4.21 2.01
N LEU A 26 -9.80 -3.06 1.33
CA LEU A 26 -8.56 -2.28 1.25
C LEU A 26 -8.19 -1.75 2.64
N LEU A 27 -6.97 -2.07 3.09
CA LEU A 27 -6.50 -1.57 4.38
C LEU A 27 -6.03 -0.12 4.24
N LEU A 28 -6.77 0.78 4.89
CA LEU A 28 -6.53 2.23 4.85
C LEU A 28 -5.90 2.74 6.15
N PHE A 29 -5.01 3.71 6.00
CA PHE A 29 -4.33 4.41 7.07
C PHE A 29 -4.64 5.90 7.03
N GLU A 30 -4.60 6.55 8.20
CA GLU A 30 -4.80 7.99 8.31
C GLU A 30 -3.74 8.77 7.53
N ASP A 31 -2.47 8.35 7.64
CA ASP A 31 -1.33 8.94 6.96
C ASP A 31 -0.21 7.89 6.70
N GLU A 32 0.82 8.31 5.98
CA GLU A 32 1.96 7.45 5.63
C GLU A 32 2.76 7.01 6.87
N THR A 33 2.78 7.84 7.92
CA THR A 33 3.49 7.50 9.17
C THR A 33 2.79 6.35 9.91
N ALA A 34 1.46 6.34 9.94
CA ALA A 34 0.66 5.26 10.48
C ALA A 34 0.89 3.95 9.68
N ALA A 35 0.88 4.05 8.35
CA ALA A 35 1.17 2.92 7.45
C ALA A 35 2.57 2.31 7.71
N LEU A 36 3.60 3.15 7.76
CA LEU A 36 4.99 2.73 8.04
C LEU A 36 5.14 2.09 9.42
N THR A 37 4.49 2.66 10.44
CA THR A 37 4.52 2.11 11.80
C THR A 37 3.91 0.72 11.83
N TRP A 38 2.74 0.55 11.20
CA TRP A 38 2.03 -0.72 11.14
C TRP A 38 2.86 -1.83 10.47
N LEU A 39 3.58 -1.49 9.38
CA LEU A 39 4.47 -2.42 8.66
C LEU A 39 5.66 -2.85 9.54
N ARG A 40 6.31 -1.89 10.20
CA ARG A 40 7.47 -2.15 11.07
C ARG A 40 7.10 -2.99 12.29
N GLU A 41 5.94 -2.75 12.90
CA GLU A 41 5.43 -3.56 14.01
C GLU A 41 5.20 -5.02 13.62
N ARG A 42 4.98 -5.29 12.32
CA ARG A 42 4.83 -6.64 11.75
C ARG A 42 6.13 -7.23 11.22
N GLY A 43 7.25 -6.55 11.43
CA GLY A 43 8.58 -7.02 11.07
C GLY A 43 8.97 -6.81 9.62
N VAL A 44 8.22 -6.01 8.86
CA VAL A 44 8.62 -5.61 7.51
C VAL A 44 9.83 -4.67 7.60
N THR A 45 10.88 -5.00 6.85
CA THR A 45 12.13 -4.24 6.87
C THR A 45 12.05 -3.00 6.00
N ASP A 46 12.85 -1.97 6.30
CA ASP A 46 12.91 -0.76 5.45
C ASP A 46 13.27 -1.08 3.99
N LYS A 47 14.08 -2.12 3.76
CA LYS A 47 14.42 -2.62 2.42
C LYS A 47 13.23 -3.21 1.66
N GLU A 48 12.31 -3.85 2.37
CA GLU A 48 11.07 -4.35 1.75
C GLU A 48 10.09 -3.19 1.47
N ILE A 49 10.04 -2.23 2.39
CA ILE A 49 9.21 -1.02 2.26
C ILE A 49 9.60 -0.19 1.03
N GLU A 50 10.89 -0.14 0.66
CA GLU A 50 11.36 0.51 -0.58
C GLU A 50 10.68 -0.03 -1.86
N GLY A 51 10.11 -1.23 -1.82
CA GLY A 51 9.38 -1.84 -2.93
C GLY A 51 7.87 -1.59 -2.90
N PHE A 52 7.35 -0.82 -1.94
CA PHE A 52 5.92 -0.53 -1.78
C PHE A 52 5.58 0.88 -2.27
N ASN A 53 4.34 1.03 -2.73
CA ASN A 53 3.73 2.31 -3.03
C ASN A 53 2.79 2.70 -1.87
N PHE A 54 2.79 3.99 -1.52
CA PHE A 54 1.86 4.60 -0.58
C PHE A 54 0.95 5.52 -1.38
N ASN A 55 -0.29 5.09 -1.62
CA ASN A 55 -1.21 5.77 -2.51
C ASN A 55 -2.15 6.65 -1.68
N ASP A 56 -2.25 7.93 -2.02
CA ASP A 56 -3.27 8.78 -1.43
C ASP A 56 -4.59 8.61 -2.18
N GLU A 57 -5.54 7.95 -1.52
CA GLU A 57 -6.88 7.68 -2.04
C GLU A 57 -7.65 8.98 -2.34
N ASP A 58 -7.31 10.09 -1.68
CA ASP A 58 -7.95 11.38 -1.94
C ASP A 58 -7.45 12.02 -3.25
N GLU A 59 -6.26 11.65 -3.74
CA GLU A 59 -5.72 12.12 -5.03
C GLU A 59 -6.17 11.26 -6.22
N LEU A 60 -6.56 10.00 -5.98
CA LEU A 60 -7.03 9.07 -7.02
C LEU A 60 -8.47 9.35 -7.49
N ALA A 61 -9.27 10.05 -6.68
CA ALA A 61 -10.66 10.39 -6.99
C ALA A 61 -10.83 11.58 -7.96
N GLU A 62 -9.76 12.31 -8.26
CA GLU A 62 -9.77 13.51 -9.12
C GLU A 62 -9.26 13.25 -10.55
N ALA A 63 -8.94 12.00 -10.88
CA ALA A 63 -8.51 11.58 -12.22
C ALA A 63 -9.70 11.04 -13.04
N ASP A 64 -10.66 11.92 -13.37
CA ASP A 64 -11.79 11.66 -14.29
C ASP A 64 -11.64 12.45 -15.62
#